data_AF-A0A6N7PSS8-F1
#
_entry.id   AF-A0A6N7PSS8-F1
#
_cell.length_a   1.000
_cell.length_b   1.000
_cell.length_c   1.000
_cell.angle_alpha   90.00
_cell.angle_beta   90.00
_cell.angle_gamma   90.00
#
_symmetry.space_group_name_H-M   'P 1'
#
loop_
_entity.id
_entity.type
_entity.pdbx_description
1 polymer ?
#
loop_
_entity_poly.entity_id
_entity_poly.type
_entity_poly.pdbx_seq_one_letter_code
_entity_poly.pdbx_strand_id
1 'polypeptide(L)'
;MADRASPPHPTRDPAEDFLFHLYRGGELLQDGRLEEARAELEQALVLSPADAKAQDLVGVVYFRLGLYPRAIGVFEKLVHDHPEAHEPRVNFALCLLKTGQPARARQELEKVVSAHAGHKRAWGYLGLAHQALGDADRALHAFTRGGHDAMARRVMDASGGTPTTERRPSFHEIDRSADLTPSSALPQSLSAGWDALLAAAEATPARAAQAATNTTNTKAHSDTPPRGPLSPTDLGRRHTLTFPAEGKIALHPGGVLLVAATSGFAVRPSLVRSMAYAGGLKHKPMMRRMRGKSLEEPLGGEGDALVELEGRGDLVLAPPADHELVSISLEEEPLYLREDLLGGFEGAMSYENGRMPAGEGEAVGMVQLRGPGTLVARLRAPLLALDVREGKSSALHAPSVLGWMGRVIPRALPPSEALGGARSFVVFSGEGTVLLHGR
;
A
#
# COMPACT_ATOMS: atom_id res chain seq x y z
N MET A 1 39.36 -27.27 10.50
CA MET A 1 37.89 -27.20 10.44
C MET A 1 37.37 -27.24 11.86
N ALA A 2 37.02 -26.08 12.40
CA ALA A 2 36.35 -25.97 13.69
C ALA A 2 35.07 -25.17 13.45
N ASP A 3 33.96 -25.87 13.60
CA ASP A 3 32.60 -25.39 13.44
C ASP A 3 32.31 -24.37 14.54
N ARG A 4 32.12 -23.10 14.17
CA ARG A 4 31.70 -22.05 15.12
C ARG A 4 30.18 -22.07 15.18
N ALA A 5 29.64 -22.94 16.02
CA ALA A 5 28.26 -22.84 16.48
C ALA A 5 28.06 -21.47 17.14
N SER A 6 27.05 -20.72 16.67
CA SER A 6 26.57 -19.50 17.30
C SER A 6 26.24 -19.74 18.78
N PRO A 7 26.53 -18.79 19.68
CA PRO A 7 26.23 -18.98 21.10
C PRO A 7 24.71 -19.12 21.30
N PRO A 8 24.25 -19.94 22.26
CA PRO A 8 22.84 -20.03 22.59
C PRO A 8 22.34 -18.67 23.08
N HIS A 9 21.22 -18.21 22.51
CA HIS A 9 20.53 -17.02 22.98
C HIS A 9 20.22 -17.17 24.48
N PRO A 10 20.45 -16.14 25.32
CA PRO A 10 20.07 -16.18 26.72
C PRO A 10 18.56 -16.44 26.77
N THR A 11 18.12 -17.36 27.64
CA THR A 11 16.73 -17.77 27.80
C THR A 11 15.84 -16.56 28.07
N ARG A 12 15.24 -16.02 27.01
CA ARG A 12 14.20 -15.00 27.11
C ARG A 12 12.98 -15.65 27.75
N ASP A 13 12.21 -14.85 28.47
CA ASP A 13 10.90 -15.28 28.97
C ASP A 13 10.05 -15.72 27.75
N PRO A 14 9.43 -16.91 27.74
CA PRO A 14 8.54 -17.34 26.65
C PRO A 14 7.47 -16.31 26.28
N ALA A 15 7.02 -15.49 27.24
CA ALA A 15 6.10 -14.39 26.98
C ALA A 15 6.77 -13.23 26.21
N GLU A 16 8.02 -12.90 26.54
CA GLU A 16 8.81 -11.90 25.81
C GLU A 16 9.18 -12.39 24.40
N ASP A 17 9.51 -13.67 24.25
CA ASP A 17 9.77 -14.30 22.94
C ASP A 17 8.51 -14.31 22.08
N PHE A 18 7.35 -14.64 22.65
CA PHE A 18 6.07 -14.55 21.96
C PHE A 18 5.81 -13.14 21.44
N LEU A 19 5.94 -12.12 22.30
CA LEU A 19 5.73 -10.73 21.92
C LEU A 19 6.73 -10.28 20.85
N PHE A 20 8.00 -10.66 20.99
CA PHE A 20 9.03 -10.36 19.99
C PHE A 20 8.63 -10.88 18.61
N HIS A 21 8.29 -12.16 18.52
CA HIS A 21 7.88 -12.81 17.26
C HIS A 21 6.57 -12.22 16.71
N LEU A 22 5.61 -11.91 17.59
CA LEU A 22 4.33 -11.29 17.20
C LEU A 22 4.52 -9.89 16.60
N TYR A 23 5.29 -9.02 17.27
CA TYR A 23 5.52 -7.65 16.82
C TYR A 23 6.37 -7.62 15.56
N ARG A 24 7.48 -8.36 15.53
CA ARG A 24 8.36 -8.43 14.37
C ARG A 24 7.64 -9.01 13.16
N GLY A 25 6.85 -10.06 13.37
CA GLY A 25 5.99 -10.63 12.34
C GLY A 25 4.95 -9.63 11.80
N GLY A 26 4.36 -8.83 12.68
CA GLY A 26 3.46 -7.73 12.32
C GLY A 26 4.15 -6.63 11.50
N GLU A 27 5.35 -6.21 11.89
CA GLU A 27 6.17 -5.22 11.15
C GLU A 27 6.52 -5.73 9.76
N LEU A 28 7.05 -6.97 9.66
CA LEU A 28 7.38 -7.60 8.39
C LEU A 28 6.16 -7.74 7.47
N LEU A 29 4.97 -7.95 8.04
CA LEU A 29 3.72 -7.97 7.28
C LEU A 29 3.39 -6.58 6.72
N GLN A 30 3.58 -5.50 7.50
CA GLN A 30 3.40 -4.13 7.00
C GLN A 30 4.40 -3.79 5.88
N ASP A 31 5.64 -4.23 6.03
CA ASP A 31 6.73 -4.05 5.05
C ASP A 31 6.54 -4.91 3.78
N GLY A 32 5.54 -5.80 3.76
CA GLY A 32 5.30 -6.71 2.64
C GLY A 32 6.33 -7.84 2.51
N ARG A 33 7.16 -8.07 3.53
CA ARG A 33 8.11 -9.19 3.62
C ARG A 33 7.39 -10.46 4.07
N LEU A 34 6.49 -10.93 3.21
CA LEU A 34 5.46 -11.90 3.59
C LEU A 34 6.00 -13.25 4.09
N GLU A 35 7.06 -13.79 3.49
CA GLU A 35 7.63 -15.08 3.93
C GLU A 35 8.35 -14.96 5.28
N GLU A 36 8.96 -13.81 5.56
CA GLU A 36 9.62 -13.56 6.85
C GLU A 36 8.58 -13.28 7.93
N ALA A 37 7.54 -12.50 7.60
CA ALA A 37 6.38 -12.30 8.47
C ALA A 37 5.74 -13.64 8.84
N ARG A 38 5.58 -14.53 7.86
CA ARG A 38 5.07 -15.89 8.07
C ARG A 38 5.94 -16.64 9.06
N ALA A 39 7.27 -16.67 8.86
CA ALA A 39 8.18 -17.40 9.73
C ALA A 39 8.12 -16.89 11.18
N GLU A 40 8.16 -15.57 11.40
CA GLU A 40 8.10 -14.98 12.75
C GLU A 40 6.73 -15.22 13.40
N LEU A 41 5.62 -15.05 12.68
CA LEU A 41 4.29 -15.28 13.24
C LEU A 41 3.98 -16.77 13.47
N GLU A 42 4.55 -17.68 12.68
CA GLU A 42 4.50 -19.12 12.93
C GLU A 42 5.25 -19.46 14.25
N GLN A 43 6.37 -18.79 14.56
CA GLN A 43 7.03 -18.94 15.87
C GLN A 43 6.17 -18.37 17.01
N ALA A 44 5.52 -17.22 16.82
CA ALA A 44 4.59 -16.68 17.81
C ALA A 44 3.44 -17.67 18.10
N LEU A 45 2.91 -18.35 17.08
CA LEU A 45 1.89 -19.38 17.26
C LEU A 45 2.42 -20.68 17.89
N VAL A 46 3.69 -21.01 17.76
CA VAL A 46 4.29 -22.13 18.50
C VAL A 46 4.30 -21.82 20.01
N LEU A 47 4.62 -20.58 20.37
CA LEU A 47 4.70 -20.14 21.77
C LEU A 47 3.32 -19.91 22.40
N SER A 48 2.36 -19.36 21.64
CA SER A 48 0.97 -19.17 22.06
C SER A 48 -0.03 -19.58 20.96
N PRO A 49 -0.39 -20.88 20.86
CA PRO A 49 -1.20 -21.40 19.76
C PRO A 49 -2.65 -20.91 19.72
N ALA A 50 -3.15 -20.37 20.84
CA ALA A 50 -4.51 -19.89 21.01
C ALA A 50 -4.61 -18.35 20.97
N ASP A 51 -3.50 -17.64 20.73
CA ASP A 51 -3.54 -16.19 20.66
C ASP A 51 -4.29 -15.73 19.40
N ALA A 52 -5.43 -15.07 19.60
CA ALA A 52 -6.31 -14.61 18.54
C ALA A 52 -5.62 -13.62 17.58
N LYS A 53 -4.72 -12.77 18.12
CA LYS A 53 -4.04 -11.74 17.32
C LYS A 53 -2.97 -12.35 16.42
N ALA A 54 -2.19 -13.29 16.94
CA ALA A 54 -1.21 -14.06 16.18
C ALA A 54 -1.90 -14.87 15.07
N GLN A 55 -3.02 -15.53 15.38
CA GLN A 55 -3.81 -16.27 14.40
C GLN A 55 -4.36 -15.35 13.29
N ASP A 56 -4.94 -14.20 13.64
CA ASP A 56 -5.41 -13.22 12.64
C ASP A 56 -4.28 -12.78 11.70
N LEU A 57 -3.11 -12.42 12.26
CA LEU A 57 -1.95 -11.98 11.47
C LEU A 57 -1.43 -13.09 10.54
N VAL A 58 -1.31 -14.33 11.01
CA VAL A 58 -0.93 -15.48 10.15
C VAL A 58 -1.96 -15.71 9.05
N GLY A 59 -3.25 -15.62 9.36
CA GLY A 59 -4.31 -15.71 8.36
C GLY A 59 -4.17 -14.65 7.26
N VAL A 60 -3.88 -13.41 7.64
CA VAL A 60 -3.62 -12.31 6.68
C VAL A 60 -2.37 -12.58 5.84
N VAL A 61 -1.29 -13.08 6.44
CA VAL A 61 -0.06 -13.41 5.72
C VAL A 61 -0.30 -14.52 4.70
N TYR A 62 -0.94 -15.61 5.11
CA TYR A 62 -1.33 -16.70 4.20
C TYR A 62 -2.21 -16.20 3.06
N PHE A 63 -3.16 -15.31 3.34
CA PHE A 63 -3.98 -14.70 2.29
C PHE A 63 -3.13 -13.90 1.29
N ARG A 64 -2.21 -13.05 1.76
CA ARG A 64 -1.35 -12.22 0.90
C ARG A 64 -0.34 -13.04 0.09
N LEU A 65 0.10 -14.19 0.61
CA LEU A 65 0.92 -15.17 -0.10
C LEU A 65 0.14 -16.01 -1.12
N GLY A 66 -1.20 -15.86 -1.20
CA GLY A 66 -2.04 -16.69 -2.05
C GLY A 66 -2.29 -18.10 -1.52
N LEU A 67 -1.88 -18.39 -0.28
CA LEU A 67 -2.10 -19.66 0.42
C LEU A 67 -3.52 -19.72 1.01
N TYR A 68 -4.53 -19.51 0.17
CA TYR A 68 -5.92 -19.36 0.59
C TYR A 68 -6.47 -20.53 1.42
N PRO A 69 -6.18 -21.81 1.11
CA PRO A 69 -6.65 -22.92 1.95
C PRO A 69 -6.14 -22.87 3.38
N ARG A 70 -4.89 -22.42 3.59
CA ARG A 70 -4.33 -22.26 4.94
C ARG A 70 -4.96 -21.07 5.66
N ALA A 71 -5.15 -19.95 4.96
CA ALA A 71 -5.84 -18.78 5.51
C ALA A 71 -7.28 -19.12 5.95
N ILE A 72 -8.01 -19.88 5.13
CA ILE A 72 -9.36 -20.39 5.45
C ILE A 72 -9.34 -21.20 6.74
N GLY A 73 -8.42 -22.16 6.88
CA GLY A 73 -8.34 -22.97 8.10
C GLY A 73 -8.07 -22.16 9.37
N VAL A 74 -7.18 -21.16 9.28
CA VAL A 74 -6.88 -20.26 10.40
C VAL A 74 -8.09 -19.40 10.76
N PHE A 75 -8.69 -18.73 9.78
CA PHE A 75 -9.82 -17.84 10.02
C PHE A 75 -11.11 -18.59 10.41
N GLU A 76 -11.35 -19.79 9.88
CA GLU A 76 -12.49 -20.63 10.25
C GLU A 76 -12.43 -21.00 11.73
N LYS A 77 -11.24 -21.41 12.21
CA LYS A 77 -11.00 -21.66 13.64
C LYS A 77 -11.18 -20.38 14.46
N LEU A 78 -10.56 -19.27 14.04
CA LEU A 78 -10.61 -18.01 14.77
C LEU A 78 -12.05 -17.47 14.91
N VAL A 79 -12.88 -17.63 13.88
CA VAL A 79 -14.30 -17.25 13.88
C VAL A 79 -15.17 -18.20 14.71
N HIS A 80 -14.76 -19.46 14.85
CA HIS A 80 -15.40 -20.42 15.74
C HIS A 80 -15.10 -20.10 17.20
N ASP A 81 -13.84 -19.84 17.53
CA ASP A 81 -13.37 -19.56 18.88
C ASP A 81 -13.80 -18.17 19.37
N HIS A 82 -13.88 -17.18 18.46
CA HIS A 82 -14.26 -15.80 18.75
C HIS A 82 -15.42 -15.32 17.86
N PRO A 83 -16.66 -15.77 18.12
CA PRO A 83 -17.81 -15.47 17.27
C PRO A 83 -18.15 -13.98 17.17
N GLU A 84 -17.79 -13.18 18.17
CA GLU A 84 -17.96 -11.73 18.21
C GLU A 84 -16.94 -10.96 17.38
N ALA A 85 -15.83 -11.57 16.98
CA ALA A 85 -14.77 -10.89 16.24
C ALA A 85 -15.18 -10.69 14.76
N HIS A 86 -15.55 -9.46 14.41
CA HIS A 86 -16.07 -9.13 13.09
C HIS A 86 -14.98 -9.09 12.01
N GLU A 87 -13.81 -8.51 12.30
CA GLU A 87 -12.69 -8.39 11.37
C GLU A 87 -12.19 -9.75 10.85
N PRO A 88 -11.89 -10.75 11.70
CA PRO A 88 -11.57 -12.11 11.26
C PRO A 88 -12.66 -12.73 10.38
N ARG A 89 -13.94 -12.51 10.69
CA ARG A 89 -15.07 -13.00 9.89
C ARG A 89 -15.11 -12.37 8.51
N VAL A 90 -14.80 -11.08 8.40
CA VAL A 90 -14.68 -10.38 7.11
C VAL A 90 -13.50 -10.93 6.29
N ASN A 91 -12.36 -11.19 6.93
CA ASN A 91 -11.19 -11.78 6.27
C ASN A 91 -11.47 -13.23 5.82
N PHE A 92 -12.18 -14.02 6.63
CA PHE A 92 -12.63 -15.36 6.28
C PHE A 92 -13.49 -15.35 5.00
N ALA A 93 -14.50 -14.48 4.98
CA ALA A 93 -15.39 -14.34 3.83
C ALA A 93 -14.64 -13.91 2.56
N LEU A 94 -13.63 -13.04 2.69
CA LEU A 94 -12.77 -12.66 1.58
C LEU A 94 -11.98 -13.85 1.02
N CYS A 95 -11.45 -14.72 1.88
CA CYS A 95 -10.78 -15.95 1.45
C CYS A 95 -11.75 -16.89 0.70
N LEU A 96 -12.98 -17.01 1.19
CA LEU A 96 -14.03 -17.79 0.55
C LEU A 96 -14.39 -17.23 -0.85
N LEU A 97 -14.50 -15.90 -1.00
CA LEU A 97 -14.71 -15.28 -2.30
C LEU A 97 -13.57 -15.56 -3.28
N LYS A 98 -12.31 -15.46 -2.82
CA LYS A 98 -11.13 -15.72 -3.66
C LYS A 98 -11.03 -17.18 -4.12
N THR A 99 -11.62 -18.10 -3.36
CA THR A 99 -11.64 -19.54 -3.67
C THR A 99 -12.93 -19.99 -4.34
N GLY A 100 -13.78 -19.07 -4.79
CA GLY A 100 -15.00 -19.40 -5.54
C GLY A 100 -16.14 -19.97 -4.69
N GLN A 101 -16.19 -19.64 -3.40
CA GLN A 101 -17.23 -20.08 -2.45
C GLN A 101 -18.16 -18.93 -2.02
N PRO A 102 -18.83 -18.21 -2.94
CA PRO A 102 -19.57 -17.00 -2.62
C PRO A 102 -20.79 -17.24 -1.72
N ALA A 103 -21.41 -18.43 -1.77
CA ALA A 103 -22.53 -18.77 -0.90
C ALA A 103 -22.13 -18.83 0.59
N ARG A 104 -20.96 -19.41 0.91
CA ARG A 104 -20.41 -19.42 2.28
C ARG A 104 -19.98 -18.03 2.70
N ALA A 105 -19.32 -17.29 1.80
CA ALA A 105 -18.91 -15.91 2.09
C ALA A 105 -20.11 -15.03 2.43
N ARG A 106 -21.23 -15.15 1.69
CA ARG A 106 -22.48 -14.44 1.95
C ARG A 106 -22.97 -14.68 3.38
N GLN A 107 -23.07 -15.95 3.80
CA GLN A 107 -23.55 -16.30 5.15
C GLN A 107 -22.69 -15.66 6.25
N GLU A 108 -21.38 -15.63 6.08
CA GLU A 108 -20.47 -15.02 7.05
C GLU A 108 -20.57 -13.50 7.08
N LEU A 109 -20.70 -12.85 5.91
CA LEU A 109 -20.85 -11.40 5.80
C LEU A 109 -22.19 -10.91 6.30
N GLU A 110 -23.28 -11.67 6.08
CA GLU A 110 -24.62 -11.39 6.62
C GLU A 110 -24.59 -11.32 8.15
N LYS A 111 -23.83 -12.20 8.83
CA LYS A 111 -23.64 -12.12 10.28
C LYS A 111 -22.94 -10.82 10.70
N VAL A 112 -21.91 -10.39 9.95
CA VAL A 112 -21.19 -9.13 10.25
C VAL A 112 -22.11 -7.92 10.08
N VAL A 113 -22.82 -7.80 8.96
CA VAL A 113 -23.67 -6.62 8.70
C VAL A 113 -24.94 -6.59 9.57
N SER A 114 -25.39 -7.75 10.07
CA SER A 114 -26.49 -7.83 11.04
C SER A 114 -26.07 -7.32 12.42
N ALA A 115 -24.85 -7.64 12.86
CA ALA A 115 -24.29 -7.14 14.12
C ALA A 115 -23.84 -5.66 14.01
N HIS A 116 -23.24 -5.29 12.87
CA HIS A 116 -22.66 -3.98 12.62
C HIS A 116 -23.10 -3.43 11.26
N ALA A 117 -24.29 -2.81 11.25
CA ALA A 117 -24.91 -2.27 10.05
C ALA A 117 -24.10 -1.18 9.32
N GLY A 118 -23.09 -0.58 9.98
CA GLY A 118 -22.18 0.42 9.43
C GLY A 118 -20.86 -0.13 8.87
N HIS A 119 -20.62 -1.44 8.91
CA HIS A 119 -19.34 -2.02 8.48
C HIS A 119 -19.20 -2.00 6.95
N LYS A 120 -18.69 -0.88 6.40
CA LYS A 120 -18.61 -0.63 4.95
C LYS A 120 -17.89 -1.72 4.16
N ARG A 121 -16.76 -2.23 4.66
CA ARG A 121 -15.98 -3.30 3.99
C ARG A 121 -16.76 -4.62 3.90
N ALA A 122 -17.50 -4.99 4.94
CA ALA A 122 -18.35 -6.19 4.93
C ALA A 122 -19.48 -6.04 3.89
N TRP A 123 -20.11 -4.86 3.83
CA TRP A 123 -21.10 -4.55 2.78
C TRP A 123 -20.52 -4.63 1.37
N GLY A 124 -19.31 -4.12 1.15
CA GLY A 124 -18.64 -4.23 -0.15
C GLY A 124 -18.38 -5.68 -0.57
N TYR A 125 -17.89 -6.52 0.34
CA TYR A 125 -17.69 -7.94 0.05
C TYR A 125 -19.00 -8.71 -0.08
N LEU A 126 -20.07 -8.31 0.62
CA LEU A 126 -21.39 -8.90 0.47
C LEU A 126 -21.96 -8.59 -0.92
N GLY A 127 -21.69 -7.39 -1.44
CA GLY A 127 -21.98 -7.02 -2.82
C GLY A 127 -21.28 -7.92 -3.83
N LEU A 128 -19.98 -8.19 -3.64
CA LEU A 128 -19.22 -9.15 -4.47
C LEU A 128 -19.78 -10.57 -4.37
N ALA A 129 -20.18 -11.01 -3.18
CA ALA A 129 -20.77 -12.33 -2.97
C ALA A 129 -22.09 -12.49 -3.74
N HIS A 130 -23.00 -11.51 -3.63
CA HIS A 130 -24.26 -11.50 -4.37
C HIS A 130 -24.05 -11.40 -5.87
N GLN A 131 -23.10 -10.59 -6.33
CA GLN A 131 -22.77 -10.48 -7.75
C GLN A 131 -22.29 -11.83 -8.32
N ALA A 132 -21.43 -12.54 -7.58
CA ALA A 132 -20.96 -13.87 -7.97
C ALA A 132 -22.07 -14.94 -7.95
N LEU A 133 -23.12 -14.74 -7.17
CA LEU A 133 -24.31 -15.60 -7.12
C LEU A 133 -25.37 -15.23 -8.16
N GLY A 134 -25.20 -14.12 -8.89
CA GLY A 134 -26.19 -13.62 -9.86
C GLY A 134 -27.31 -12.77 -9.25
N ASP A 135 -27.25 -12.44 -7.96
CA ASP A 135 -28.26 -11.63 -7.26
C ASP A 135 -28.01 -10.12 -7.46
N ALA A 136 -28.28 -9.59 -8.65
CA ALA A 136 -27.96 -8.20 -9.00
C ALA A 136 -28.57 -7.15 -8.05
N ASP A 137 -29.84 -7.32 -7.64
CA ASP A 137 -30.51 -6.39 -6.74
C ASP A 137 -29.85 -6.30 -5.36
N ARG A 138 -29.49 -7.46 -4.79
CA ARG A 138 -28.83 -7.53 -3.48
C ARG A 138 -27.39 -7.04 -3.58
N ALA A 139 -26.71 -7.31 -4.70
CA ALA A 139 -25.37 -6.79 -4.96
C ALA A 139 -25.38 -5.26 -5.01
N LEU A 140 -26.33 -4.67 -5.74
CA LEU A 140 -26.54 -3.23 -5.80
C LEU A 140 -26.77 -2.63 -4.41
N HIS A 141 -27.72 -3.18 -3.66
CA HIS A 141 -28.02 -2.72 -2.30
C HIS A 141 -26.77 -2.75 -1.40
N ALA A 142 -26.04 -3.86 -1.43
CA ALA A 142 -24.85 -4.04 -0.61
C ALA A 142 -23.72 -3.07 -1.01
N PHE A 143 -23.49 -2.85 -2.32
CA PHE A 143 -22.51 -1.86 -2.77
C PHE A 143 -22.88 -0.43 -2.35
N THR A 144 -24.15 -0.05 -2.45
CA THR A 144 -24.61 1.27 -1.99
C THR A 144 -24.41 1.42 -0.47
N ARG A 145 -24.76 0.40 0.33
CA ARG A 145 -24.53 0.40 1.79
C ARG A 145 -23.04 0.44 2.15
N GLY A 146 -22.19 -0.17 1.32
CA GLY A 146 -20.74 -0.13 1.47
C GLY A 146 -20.09 1.18 1.02
N GLY A 147 -20.82 2.09 0.37
CA GLY A 147 -20.26 3.31 -0.23
C GLY A 147 -19.44 3.04 -1.49
N HIS A 148 -19.71 1.94 -2.19
CA HIS A 148 -19.04 1.54 -3.44
C HIS A 148 -19.88 1.92 -4.65
N ASP A 149 -20.20 3.22 -4.81
CA ASP A 149 -21.12 3.74 -5.83
C ASP A 149 -20.72 3.36 -7.26
N ALA A 150 -19.42 3.31 -7.54
CA ALA A 150 -18.92 2.89 -8.85
C ALA A 150 -19.26 1.42 -9.16
N MET A 151 -19.24 0.53 -8.16
CA MET A 151 -19.61 -0.88 -8.35
C MET A 151 -21.13 -1.04 -8.43
N ALA A 152 -21.88 -0.30 -7.61
CA ALA A 152 -23.33 -0.21 -7.70
C ALA A 152 -23.80 0.20 -9.12
N ARG A 153 -23.19 1.25 -9.70
CA ARG A 153 -23.46 1.67 -11.08
C ARG A 153 -23.18 0.57 -12.10
N ARG A 154 -22.02 -0.08 -12.00
CA ARG A 154 -21.67 -1.21 -12.90
C ARG A 154 -22.68 -2.34 -12.85
N VAL A 155 -23.20 -2.67 -11.66
CA VAL A 155 -24.26 -3.70 -11.53
C VAL A 155 -25.56 -3.23 -12.18
N MET A 156 -25.95 -1.97 -12.01
CA MET A 156 -27.13 -1.41 -12.68
C MET A 156 -26.99 -1.42 -14.21
N ASP A 157 -25.85 -0.98 -14.72
CA ASP A 157 -25.58 -0.92 -16.16
C ASP A 157 -25.56 -2.32 -16.78
N ALA A 158 -24.97 -3.30 -16.09
CA ALA A 158 -24.91 -4.69 -16.52
C ALA A 158 -26.27 -5.39 -16.48
N SER A 159 -27.21 -4.91 -15.66
CA SER A 159 -28.55 -5.50 -15.52
C SER A 159 -29.56 -4.97 -16.55
N GLY A 160 -29.14 -4.05 -17.44
CA GLY A 160 -30.01 -3.41 -18.43
C GLY A 160 -30.88 -2.34 -17.80
N GLY A 161 -30.52 -1.07 -18.05
CA GLY A 161 -31.10 0.09 -17.38
C GLY A 161 -32.64 0.13 -17.33
N THR A 162 -33.18 0.00 -16.13
CA THR A 162 -34.24 0.85 -15.54
C THR A 162 -34.40 0.41 -14.08
N PRO A 163 -34.47 1.33 -13.10
CA PRO A 163 -34.85 0.93 -11.75
C PRO A 163 -36.33 0.59 -11.79
N THR A 164 -36.67 -0.71 -11.82
CA THR A 164 -38.00 -1.14 -11.40
C THR A 164 -38.17 -0.74 -9.95
N THR A 165 -38.76 0.44 -9.79
CA THR A 165 -39.57 0.77 -8.64
C THR A 165 -40.53 -0.39 -8.39
N GLU A 166 -40.70 -0.75 -7.13
CA GLU A 166 -41.55 -1.83 -6.61
C GLU A 166 -40.94 -3.24 -6.47
N ARG A 167 -40.21 -3.44 -5.37
CA ARG A 167 -40.72 -4.22 -4.22
C ARG A 167 -39.72 -4.14 -3.07
N ARG A 168 -40.11 -3.48 -1.97
CA ARG A 168 -39.56 -3.82 -0.65
C ARG A 168 -40.17 -5.15 -0.25
N PRO A 169 -39.41 -6.23 0.00
CA PRO A 169 -39.90 -7.25 0.91
C PRO A 169 -39.84 -6.67 2.33
N SER A 170 -40.98 -6.70 3.03
CA SER A 170 -41.04 -6.39 4.45
C SER A 170 -40.21 -7.39 5.26
N PHE A 171 -39.72 -6.93 6.41
CA PHE A 171 -38.89 -7.65 7.37
C PHE A 171 -39.62 -8.80 8.12
N HIS A 172 -40.48 -9.56 7.45
CA HIS A 172 -41.21 -10.69 8.02
C HIS A 172 -41.39 -11.77 6.96
N GLU A 173 -40.33 -12.55 6.75
CA GLU A 173 -40.40 -13.91 6.21
C GLU A 173 -39.05 -14.58 6.48
N ILE A 174 -38.80 -14.81 7.77
CA ILE A 174 -37.98 -15.93 8.19
C ILE A 174 -38.97 -17.07 8.38
N ASP A 175 -39.01 -18.02 7.45
CA ASP A 175 -39.28 -19.38 7.86
C ASP A 175 -38.42 -20.40 7.11
N ARG A 176 -38.15 -21.44 7.87
CA ARG A 176 -37.19 -22.51 7.76
C ARG A 176 -37.61 -23.52 6.72
N SER A 177 -36.68 -23.93 5.87
CA SER A 177 -36.42 -25.35 5.65
C SER A 177 -35.13 -25.49 4.85
N ALA A 178 -34.20 -26.23 5.44
CA ALA A 178 -33.07 -26.82 4.75
C ALA A 178 -33.59 -27.71 3.61
N ASP A 179 -32.91 -27.67 2.47
CA ASP A 179 -32.53 -28.89 1.76
C ASP A 179 -31.24 -28.61 0.98
N LEU A 180 -30.16 -29.21 1.48
CA LEU A 180 -28.88 -29.33 0.82
C LEU A 180 -28.90 -30.62 0.01
N THR A 181 -28.84 -30.50 -1.32
CA THR A 181 -28.32 -31.59 -2.17
C THR A 181 -27.21 -31.03 -3.07
N PRO A 182 -26.01 -31.65 -3.09
CA PRO A 182 -24.94 -31.23 -3.99
C PRO A 182 -25.20 -31.83 -5.39
N SER A 183 -25.67 -31.02 -6.34
CA SER A 183 -25.75 -31.44 -7.74
C SER A 183 -24.48 -31.00 -8.48
N SER A 184 -23.56 -31.95 -8.62
CA SER A 184 -22.42 -31.91 -9.51
C SER A 184 -22.88 -31.99 -10.98
N ALA A 185 -22.79 -30.88 -11.72
CA ALA A 185 -22.61 -30.89 -13.17
C ALA A 185 -22.18 -29.50 -13.66
N LEU A 186 -20.97 -29.41 -14.21
CA LEU A 186 -20.55 -28.26 -15.02
C LEU A 186 -21.25 -28.33 -16.40
N PRO A 187 -21.75 -27.22 -16.96
CA PRO A 187 -22.20 -27.17 -18.34
C PRO A 187 -21.05 -27.48 -19.32
N GLN A 188 -21.30 -28.33 -20.32
CA GLN A 188 -20.33 -28.86 -21.29
C GLN A 188 -19.72 -27.84 -22.27
N SER A 189 -19.92 -26.53 -22.09
CA SER A 189 -19.36 -25.50 -22.97
C SER A 189 -17.98 -24.96 -22.53
N LEU A 190 -17.33 -25.60 -21.55
CA LEU A 190 -16.02 -25.19 -21.01
C LEU A 190 -14.92 -26.26 -21.11
N SER A 191 -15.18 -27.43 -21.71
CA SER A 191 -14.15 -28.48 -21.89
C SER A 191 -13.30 -28.31 -23.16
N ALA A 192 -13.82 -27.67 -24.22
CA ALA A 192 -13.14 -27.60 -25.52
C ALA A 192 -11.93 -26.64 -25.58
N GLY A 193 -11.68 -25.84 -24.54
CA GLY A 193 -10.54 -24.92 -24.48
C GLY A 193 -9.27 -25.53 -23.87
N TRP A 194 -9.39 -26.65 -23.15
CA TRP A 194 -8.29 -27.21 -22.36
C TRP A 194 -7.39 -28.17 -23.15
N ASP A 195 -7.95 -28.93 -24.08
CA ASP A 195 -7.18 -29.88 -24.90
C ASP A 195 -6.29 -29.20 -25.95
N ALA A 196 -6.68 -28.02 -26.44
CA ALA A 196 -5.88 -27.24 -27.39
C ALA A 196 -4.62 -26.61 -26.76
N LEU A 197 -4.60 -26.45 -25.43
CA LEU A 197 -3.51 -25.81 -24.70
C LEU A 197 -2.36 -26.79 -24.39
N LEU A 198 -2.67 -28.09 -24.27
CA LEU A 198 -1.69 -29.16 -24.04
C LEU A 198 -0.96 -29.58 -25.34
N ALA A 199 -1.62 -29.52 -26.50
CA ALA A 199 -1.02 -29.90 -27.79
C ALA A 199 0.04 -28.89 -28.30
N ALA A 200 0.05 -27.65 -27.80
CA ALA A 200 1.04 -26.64 -28.19
C ALA A 200 2.38 -26.75 -27.43
N ALA A 201 2.45 -27.60 -26.40
CA ALA A 201 3.61 -27.72 -25.52
C ALA A 201 4.69 -28.72 -26.00
N GLU A 202 4.46 -29.48 -27.08
CA GLU A 202 5.34 -30.60 -27.47
C GLU A 202 6.23 -30.38 -28.71
N ALA A 203 6.35 -29.17 -29.28
CA ALA A 203 7.13 -28.99 -30.51
C ALA A 203 8.25 -27.94 -30.40
N THR A 204 9.51 -28.39 -30.45
CA THR A 204 10.69 -27.65 -30.96
C THR A 204 11.79 -28.66 -31.33
N PRO A 205 12.89 -28.32 -32.05
CA PRO A 205 13.17 -27.18 -32.93
C PRO A 205 13.86 -27.60 -34.27
N ALA A 206 13.59 -26.94 -35.40
CA ALA A 206 14.55 -26.93 -36.54
C ALA A 206 14.16 -25.89 -37.59
N ARG A 207 15.16 -25.17 -38.11
CA ARG A 207 15.14 -24.11 -39.15
C ARG A 207 14.83 -22.69 -38.69
N ALA A 208 15.84 -22.02 -38.16
CA ALA A 208 16.09 -20.61 -38.45
C ALA A 208 17.55 -20.25 -38.14
N ALA A 209 18.50 -21.08 -38.59
CA ALA A 209 19.85 -20.62 -38.86
C ALA A 209 19.88 -20.19 -40.33
N GLN A 210 20.48 -19.03 -40.60
CA GLN A 210 20.65 -18.36 -41.91
C GLN A 210 19.54 -17.38 -42.31
N ALA A 211 19.63 -16.16 -41.79
CA ALA A 211 19.45 -14.92 -42.56
C ALA A 211 19.83 -13.73 -41.66
N ALA A 212 21.10 -13.67 -41.26
CA ALA A 212 21.68 -12.47 -40.67
C ALA A 212 22.65 -11.88 -41.69
N THR A 213 22.19 -10.89 -42.46
CA THR A 213 23.06 -9.87 -43.06
C THR A 213 22.27 -8.60 -43.33
N ASN A 214 22.81 -7.50 -42.82
CA ASN A 214 22.69 -6.11 -43.24
C ASN A 214 21.30 -5.44 -43.15
N THR A 215 21.17 -4.43 -42.29
CA THR A 215 21.45 -3.02 -42.64
C THR A 215 20.98 -2.11 -41.49
N THR A 216 21.83 -1.15 -41.14
CA THR A 216 21.58 0.04 -40.30
C THR A 216 20.36 0.85 -40.74
N ASN A 217 19.43 1.20 -39.83
CA ASN A 217 19.07 2.61 -39.59
C ASN A 217 18.10 2.80 -38.41
N THR A 218 18.24 3.98 -37.80
CA THR A 218 17.46 4.59 -36.73
C THR A 218 15.94 4.57 -36.94
N LYS A 219 15.20 4.22 -35.87
CA LYS A 219 13.84 4.75 -35.60
C LYS A 219 13.41 4.46 -34.15
N ALA A 220 12.75 5.45 -33.58
CA ALA A 220 12.19 5.52 -32.24
C ALA A 220 11.52 4.21 -31.80
N HIS A 221 11.90 3.70 -30.63
CA HIS A 221 11.24 2.56 -30.02
C HIS A 221 9.96 3.03 -29.34
N SER A 222 8.84 2.52 -29.83
CA SER A 222 7.55 2.49 -29.16
C SER A 222 7.67 1.78 -27.81
N ASP A 223 7.28 2.46 -26.73
CA ASP A 223 7.27 1.99 -25.34
C ASP A 223 6.15 0.97 -25.03
N THR A 224 5.90 0.04 -25.95
CA THR A 224 4.96 -1.07 -25.68
C THR A 224 5.76 -2.31 -25.29
N PRO A 225 5.62 -2.85 -24.06
CA PRO A 225 6.34 -4.05 -23.68
C PRO A 225 5.86 -5.23 -24.56
N PRO A 226 6.79 -6.02 -25.12
CA PRO A 226 6.47 -7.19 -25.91
C PRO A 226 5.74 -8.21 -25.03
N ARG A 227 4.62 -8.72 -25.54
CA ARG A 227 3.76 -9.71 -24.89
C ARG A 227 4.32 -11.15 -24.98
N GLY A 228 5.65 -11.30 -25.03
CA GLY A 228 6.35 -12.58 -25.20
C GLY A 228 7.50 -12.74 -24.20
N PRO A 229 8.07 -13.96 -24.06
CA PRO A 229 9.18 -14.21 -23.14
C PRO A 229 10.40 -13.34 -23.50
N LEU A 230 10.98 -12.68 -22.48
CA LEU A 230 12.16 -11.84 -22.65
C LEU A 230 13.42 -12.71 -22.78
N SER A 231 14.31 -12.36 -23.71
CA SER A 231 15.64 -12.98 -23.72
C SER A 231 16.42 -12.54 -22.47
N PRO A 232 17.40 -13.32 -21.99
CA PRO A 232 18.27 -12.90 -20.88
C PRO A 232 18.97 -11.56 -21.13
N THR A 233 19.28 -11.25 -22.39
CA THR A 233 19.86 -9.97 -22.80
C THR A 233 18.85 -8.82 -22.71
N ASP A 234 17.60 -9.05 -23.10
CA ASP A 234 16.53 -8.04 -22.98
C ASP A 234 16.13 -7.83 -21.52
N LEU A 235 16.13 -8.90 -20.72
CA LEU A 235 15.95 -8.85 -19.28
C LEU A 235 17.05 -8.00 -18.63
N GLY A 236 18.31 -8.26 -19.00
CA GLY A 236 19.45 -7.47 -18.56
C GLY A 236 19.31 -6.00 -18.97
N ARG A 237 19.02 -5.70 -20.24
CA ARG A 237 18.92 -4.31 -20.73
C ARG A 237 17.79 -3.51 -20.09
N ARG A 238 16.65 -4.14 -19.77
CA ARG A 238 15.45 -3.46 -19.26
C ARG A 238 15.40 -3.32 -17.74
N HIS A 239 16.11 -4.18 -17.02
CA HIS A 239 16.03 -4.26 -15.56
C HIS A 239 17.38 -4.02 -14.87
N THR A 240 18.42 -3.64 -15.61
CA THR A 240 19.69 -3.22 -15.01
C THR A 240 19.52 -1.85 -14.33
N LEU A 241 19.87 -1.81 -13.05
CA LEU A 241 19.91 -0.58 -12.28
C LEU A 241 21.16 0.21 -12.68
N THR A 242 20.98 1.22 -13.52
CA THR A 242 22.05 2.13 -13.92
C THR A 242 22.01 3.36 -13.04
N PHE A 243 22.96 3.46 -12.11
CA PHE A 243 23.08 4.60 -11.22
C PHE A 243 23.46 5.86 -12.00
N PRO A 244 22.91 7.02 -11.62
CA PRO A 244 23.31 8.29 -12.22
C PRO A 244 24.74 8.65 -11.83
N ALA A 245 25.29 9.69 -12.46
CA ALA A 245 26.55 10.28 -12.01
C ALA A 245 26.44 10.73 -10.54
N GLU A 246 27.58 10.71 -9.85
CA GLU A 246 27.77 11.11 -8.45
C GLU A 246 26.91 12.34 -8.04
N GLY A 247 26.16 12.22 -6.94
CA GLY A 247 25.35 13.29 -6.34
C GLY A 247 23.97 13.49 -6.98
N LYS A 248 23.39 12.45 -7.58
CA LYS A 248 22.11 12.53 -8.29
C LYS A 248 21.17 11.39 -7.92
N ILE A 249 19.89 11.64 -8.18
CA ILE A 249 18.80 10.66 -8.06
C ILE A 249 18.23 10.39 -9.46
N ALA A 250 17.99 9.12 -9.79
CA ALA A 250 17.36 8.71 -11.05
C ALA A 250 16.18 7.78 -10.81
N LEU A 251 15.08 7.99 -11.54
CA LEU A 251 13.94 7.08 -11.55
C LEU A 251 14.18 5.94 -12.53
N HIS A 252 14.15 4.71 -12.04
CA HIS A 252 14.16 3.52 -12.86
C HIS A 252 12.73 3.20 -13.34
N PRO A 253 12.51 2.72 -14.59
CA PRO A 253 11.17 2.39 -15.11
C PRO A 253 10.38 1.38 -14.26
N GLY A 254 11.08 0.60 -13.44
CA GLY A 254 10.47 -0.32 -12.47
C GLY A 254 9.92 0.34 -11.20
N GLY A 255 9.90 1.68 -11.10
CA GLY A 255 9.33 2.41 -9.97
C GLY A 255 10.24 2.58 -8.75
N VAL A 256 11.53 2.26 -8.89
CA VAL A 256 12.54 2.48 -7.83
C VAL A 256 13.38 3.71 -8.13
N LEU A 257 13.90 4.38 -7.10
CA LEU A 257 14.87 5.46 -7.25
C LEU A 257 16.28 4.94 -7.00
N LEU A 258 17.22 5.37 -7.84
CA LEU A 258 18.64 5.09 -7.74
C LEU A 258 19.34 6.35 -7.26
N VAL A 259 19.94 6.31 -6.07
CA VAL A 259 20.60 7.46 -5.44
C VAL A 259 22.10 7.19 -5.42
N ALA A 260 22.89 8.07 -6.03
CA ALA A 260 24.35 8.05 -5.94
C ALA A 260 24.80 9.08 -4.88
N ALA A 261 24.94 8.66 -3.62
CA ALA A 261 25.27 9.56 -2.51
C ALA A 261 26.78 9.85 -2.45
N THR A 262 27.14 11.14 -2.44
CA THR A 262 28.53 11.63 -2.46
C THR A 262 28.93 12.36 -1.17
N SER A 263 28.04 13.20 -0.66
CA SER A 263 28.22 14.06 0.51
C SER A 263 27.24 13.73 1.64
N GLY A 264 26.73 12.51 1.64
CA GLY A 264 25.73 12.01 2.56
C GLY A 264 24.29 12.20 2.09
N PHE A 265 23.42 11.30 2.56
CA PHE A 265 22.02 11.26 2.16
C PHE A 265 21.17 10.85 3.37
N ALA A 266 20.19 11.68 3.71
CA ALA A 266 19.18 11.38 4.70
C ALA A 266 18.12 10.50 4.06
N VAL A 267 17.77 9.37 4.68
CA VAL A 267 16.78 8.45 4.12
C VAL A 267 16.02 7.71 5.20
N ARG A 268 14.76 7.39 4.92
CA ARG A 268 13.99 6.44 5.71
C ARG A 268 14.49 5.02 5.45
N PRO A 269 14.95 4.29 6.49
CA PRO A 269 15.43 2.92 6.32
C PRO A 269 14.42 1.99 5.63
N SER A 270 13.11 2.17 5.89
CA SER A 270 12.04 1.38 5.24
C SER A 270 12.03 1.42 3.71
N LEU A 271 12.59 2.48 3.11
CA LEU A 271 12.63 2.65 1.66
C LEU A 271 13.85 1.99 1.03
N VAL A 272 14.92 1.71 1.79
CA VAL A 272 16.19 1.21 1.25
C VAL A 272 16.07 -0.28 0.92
N ARG A 273 16.09 -0.61 -0.37
CA ARG A 273 16.04 -2.01 -0.84
C ARG A 273 17.42 -2.64 -0.98
N SER A 274 18.40 -1.88 -1.44
CA SER A 274 19.79 -2.31 -1.49
C SER A 274 20.72 -1.12 -1.38
N MET A 275 21.92 -1.38 -0.90
CA MET A 275 22.95 -0.37 -0.70
C MET A 275 24.31 -0.96 -1.06
N ALA A 276 25.06 -0.24 -1.88
CA ALA A 276 26.47 -0.53 -2.18
C ALA A 276 27.32 0.64 -1.71
N TYR A 277 28.47 0.38 -1.09
CA TYR A 277 29.29 1.44 -0.52
C TYR A 277 30.78 1.11 -0.62
N ALA A 278 31.61 2.15 -0.67
CA ALA A 278 33.07 2.02 -0.69
C ALA A 278 33.66 2.54 0.63
N GLY A 279 34.29 1.64 1.41
CA GLY A 279 34.69 1.94 2.79
C GLY A 279 33.50 1.91 3.76
N GLY A 280 33.73 1.84 5.07
CA GLY A 280 32.63 1.71 6.03
C GLY A 280 31.65 2.89 5.95
N LEU A 281 30.38 2.62 5.64
CA LEU A 281 29.31 3.62 5.67
C LEU A 281 28.86 3.85 7.11
N LYS A 282 28.99 5.09 7.60
CA LYS A 282 28.48 5.48 8.91
C LYS A 282 27.05 5.96 8.77
N HIS A 283 26.31 5.89 9.86
CA HIS A 283 24.94 6.36 9.87
C HIS A 283 24.60 6.92 11.25
N LYS A 284 23.76 7.96 11.27
CA LYS A 284 23.28 8.58 12.52
C LYS A 284 21.81 8.96 12.40
N PRO A 285 20.99 8.79 13.47
CA PRO A 285 19.61 9.27 13.46
C PRO A 285 19.55 10.78 13.22
N MET A 286 18.59 11.19 12.40
CA MET A 286 18.27 12.61 12.25
C MET A 286 17.31 13.03 13.36
N MET A 287 17.57 14.19 13.95
CA MET A 287 16.76 14.74 15.03
C MET A 287 15.91 15.90 14.54
N ARG A 288 14.72 16.08 15.09
CA ARG A 288 13.89 17.24 14.79
C ARG A 288 14.66 18.52 15.11
N ARG A 289 14.48 19.55 14.29
CA ARG A 289 15.11 20.86 14.48
C ARG A 289 14.07 21.94 14.60
N MET A 290 14.29 22.88 15.51
CA MET A 290 13.42 24.05 15.66
C MET A 290 14.26 25.29 15.97
N ARG A 291 14.19 26.29 15.10
CA ARG A 291 14.94 27.55 15.19
C ARG A 291 16.45 27.29 15.28
N GLY A 292 16.96 26.41 14.43
CA GLY A 292 18.37 26.04 14.33
C GLY A 292 18.85 25.03 15.37
N LYS A 293 18.08 24.76 16.43
CA LYS A 293 18.45 23.84 17.52
C LYS A 293 17.94 22.43 17.25
N SER A 294 18.76 21.44 17.56
CA SER A 294 18.36 20.03 17.59
C SER A 294 17.50 19.74 18.82
N LEU A 295 16.46 18.95 18.64
CA LEU A 295 15.62 18.38 19.69
C LEU A 295 16.04 16.93 19.97
N GLU A 296 15.43 16.30 20.97
CA GLU A 296 15.68 14.88 21.32
C GLU A 296 14.81 13.91 20.48
N GLU A 297 13.72 14.42 19.91
CA GLU A 297 12.80 13.62 19.10
C GLU A 297 13.39 13.34 17.71
N PRO A 298 13.33 12.10 17.21
CA PRO A 298 13.83 11.76 15.87
C PRO A 298 12.94 12.35 14.77
N LEU A 299 13.57 12.78 13.67
CA LEU A 299 12.89 13.22 12.46
C LEU A 299 12.24 12.02 11.78
N GLY A 300 10.93 12.07 11.56
CA GLY A 300 10.17 11.01 10.91
C GLY A 300 9.33 10.14 11.84
N GLY A 301 9.39 10.39 13.16
CA GLY A 301 8.64 9.66 14.19
C GLY A 301 9.32 8.38 14.69
N GLU A 302 8.72 7.75 15.69
CA GLU A 302 9.18 6.46 16.24
C GLU A 302 8.85 5.32 15.26
N GLY A 303 9.83 4.47 14.94
CA GLY A 303 9.67 3.27 14.09
C GLY A 303 10.33 3.33 12.70
N ASP A 304 10.39 4.50 12.05
CA ASP A 304 11.01 4.66 10.72
C ASP A 304 11.69 6.04 10.56
N ALA A 305 12.39 6.45 11.60
CA ALA A 305 13.11 7.72 11.65
C ALA A 305 14.12 7.84 10.49
N LEU A 306 14.30 9.05 9.96
CA LEU A 306 15.33 9.31 8.97
C LEU A 306 16.72 9.11 9.58
N VAL A 307 17.58 8.47 8.80
CA VAL A 307 18.97 8.25 9.14
C VAL A 307 19.82 8.96 8.09
N GLU A 308 20.78 9.74 8.56
CA GLU A 308 21.78 10.36 7.70
C GLU A 308 22.91 9.35 7.45
N LEU A 309 23.09 8.98 6.20
CA LEU A 309 24.20 8.14 5.75
C LEU A 309 25.41 9.03 5.48
N GLU A 310 26.54 8.73 6.11
CA GLU A 310 27.81 9.42 5.95
C GLU A 310 28.81 8.54 5.20
N GLY A 311 29.22 9.00 4.02
CA GLY A 311 30.14 8.30 3.14
C GLY A 311 29.63 8.27 1.70
N ARG A 312 30.38 7.60 0.82
CA ARG A 312 29.99 7.38 -0.57
C ARG A 312 29.28 6.05 -0.72
N GLY A 313 28.11 6.07 -1.35
CA GLY A 313 27.34 4.86 -1.57
C GLY A 313 26.16 5.04 -2.50
N ASP A 314 25.76 3.94 -3.11
CA ASP A 314 24.65 3.82 -4.05
C ASP A 314 23.47 3.16 -3.33
N LEU A 315 22.29 3.80 -3.38
CA LEU A 315 21.06 3.32 -2.75
C LEU A 315 20.00 3.02 -3.81
N VAL A 316 19.31 1.91 -3.65
CA VAL A 316 18.08 1.61 -4.38
C VAL A 316 16.92 1.82 -3.43
N LEU A 317 16.07 2.80 -3.70
CA LEU A 317 14.89 3.11 -2.90
C LEU A 317 13.64 2.58 -3.59
N ALA A 318 12.78 1.87 -2.85
CA ALA A 318 11.52 1.34 -3.36
C ALA A 318 10.33 1.89 -2.57
N PRO A 319 9.22 2.27 -3.23
CA PRO A 319 8.02 2.69 -2.51
C PRO A 319 7.36 1.50 -1.80
N PRO A 320 6.67 1.73 -0.66
CA PRO A 320 5.70 0.80 -0.10
C PRO A 320 4.55 0.54 -1.08
N ALA A 321 3.80 -0.53 -0.85
CA ALA A 321 2.59 -0.82 -1.62
C ALA A 321 1.65 0.41 -1.64
N ASP A 322 1.04 0.67 -2.80
CA ASP A 322 0.13 1.79 -3.07
C ASP A 322 0.75 3.20 -3.04
N HIS A 323 2.08 3.31 -3.01
CA HIS A 323 2.79 4.59 -3.12
C HIS A 323 3.73 4.62 -4.32
N GLU A 324 4.12 5.83 -4.69
CA GLU A 324 5.17 6.13 -5.65
C GLU A 324 6.25 6.96 -4.96
N LEU A 325 7.50 6.78 -5.38
CA LEU A 325 8.58 7.68 -4.98
C LEU A 325 8.72 8.77 -6.04
N VAL A 326 8.67 10.02 -5.58
CA VAL A 326 8.85 11.20 -6.42
C VAL A 326 10.10 11.94 -5.97
N SER A 327 11.03 12.16 -6.89
CA SER A 327 12.20 13.02 -6.67
C SER A 327 11.83 14.48 -6.97
N ILE A 328 12.11 15.39 -6.05
CA ILE A 328 11.85 16.83 -6.19
C ILE A 328 13.17 17.57 -6.02
N SER A 329 13.58 18.30 -7.05
CA SER A 329 14.75 19.17 -6.99
C SER A 329 14.36 20.53 -6.46
N LEU A 330 15.08 21.02 -5.45
CA LEU A 330 14.98 22.37 -4.92
C LEU A 330 16.19 23.18 -5.33
N GLU A 331 15.97 24.47 -5.55
CA GLU A 331 17.02 25.47 -5.74
C GLU A 331 17.03 26.40 -4.53
N GLU A 332 16.49 27.61 -4.66
CA GLU A 332 16.47 28.60 -3.58
C GLU A 332 15.18 28.60 -2.76
N GLU A 333 14.06 28.24 -3.39
CA GLU A 333 12.75 28.34 -2.76
C GLU A 333 12.51 27.18 -1.77
N PRO A 334 12.10 27.48 -0.53
CA PRO A 334 11.83 26.43 0.45
C PRO A 334 10.59 25.61 0.09
N LEU A 335 10.65 24.31 0.32
CA LEU A 335 9.50 23.43 0.29
C LEU A 335 9.09 23.07 1.71
N TYR A 336 7.82 23.26 2.04
CA TYR A 336 7.22 22.64 3.21
C TYR A 336 6.57 21.33 2.76
N LEU A 337 6.91 20.22 3.41
CA LEU A 337 6.36 18.90 3.13
C LEU A 337 5.94 18.24 4.44
N ARG A 338 4.85 17.48 4.44
CA ARG A 338 4.48 16.71 5.64
C ARG A 338 5.60 15.72 5.99
N GLU A 339 5.90 15.63 7.29
CA GLU A 339 7.01 14.82 7.78
C GLU A 339 6.86 13.34 7.43
N ASP A 340 5.63 12.81 7.45
CA ASP A 340 5.30 11.41 7.13
C ASP A 340 5.51 11.05 5.65
N LEU A 341 5.51 12.05 4.77
CA LEU A 341 5.72 11.87 3.33
C LEU A 341 7.20 11.98 2.92
N LEU A 342 8.05 12.55 3.77
CA LEU A 342 9.47 12.74 3.46
C LEU A 342 10.18 11.38 3.46
N GLY A 343 10.63 10.91 2.31
CA GLY A 343 11.37 9.64 2.17
C GLY A 343 12.88 9.79 2.33
N GLY A 344 13.43 10.95 1.95
CA GLY A 344 14.85 11.25 2.08
C GLY A 344 15.22 12.56 1.42
N PHE A 345 16.45 13.02 1.62
CA PHE A 345 17.00 14.23 0.98
C PHE A 345 18.53 14.26 1.05
N GLU A 346 19.15 15.00 0.15
CA GLU A 346 20.60 15.18 0.13
C GLU A 346 21.10 15.88 1.40
N GLY A 347 22.19 15.39 2.00
CA GLY A 347 22.70 15.88 3.29
C GLY A 347 23.17 17.35 3.29
N ALA A 348 23.37 17.95 2.11
CA ALA A 348 23.70 19.37 1.98
C ALA A 348 22.50 20.30 2.22
N MET A 349 21.28 19.76 2.15
CA MET A 349 20.06 20.54 2.37
C MET A 349 19.84 20.81 3.85
N SER A 350 19.33 21.99 4.17
CA SER A 350 18.94 22.36 5.53
C SER A 350 17.47 22.05 5.76
N TYR A 351 17.10 21.72 7.00
CA TYR A 351 15.72 21.46 7.37
C TYR A 351 15.34 22.02 8.74
N GLU A 352 14.06 22.34 8.89
CA GLU A 352 13.43 22.79 10.13
C GLU A 352 12.06 22.11 10.28
N ASN A 353 11.71 21.67 11.49
CA ASN A 353 10.41 21.11 11.78
C ASN A 353 9.42 22.22 12.13
N GLY A 354 8.22 22.06 11.59
CA GLY A 354 7.09 22.93 11.82
C GLY A 354 5.81 22.13 12.02
N ARG A 355 4.70 22.86 12.15
CA ARG A 355 3.38 22.26 12.28
C ARG A 355 2.40 23.02 11.40
N MET A 356 1.56 22.29 10.69
CA MET A 356 0.40 22.83 10.02
C MET A 356 -0.81 22.59 10.92
N PRO A 357 -1.60 23.62 11.25
CA PRO A 357 -2.83 23.40 12.01
C PRO A 357 -3.80 22.51 11.23
N ALA A 358 -4.50 21.61 11.90
CA ALA A 358 -5.46 20.67 11.28
C ALA A 358 -6.88 20.81 11.83
N GLY A 359 -7.17 21.87 12.60
CA GLY A 359 -8.46 22.09 13.27
C GLY A 359 -8.54 21.45 14.66
N GLU A 360 -9.41 21.98 15.53
CA GLU A 360 -9.72 21.44 16.87
C GLU A 360 -8.51 21.14 17.79
N GLY A 361 -7.40 21.85 17.61
CA GLY A 361 -6.17 21.66 18.40
C GLY A 361 -5.23 20.59 17.83
N GLU A 362 -5.61 19.92 16.75
CA GLU A 362 -4.76 19.00 16.01
C GLU A 362 -3.78 19.76 15.11
N ALA A 363 -2.62 19.14 14.86
CA ALA A 363 -1.63 19.67 13.96
C ALA A 363 -0.89 18.54 13.24
N VAL A 364 -0.58 18.76 11.97
CA VAL A 364 0.23 17.85 11.14
C VAL A 364 1.69 18.29 11.23
N GLY A 365 2.59 17.33 11.47
CA GLY A 365 4.03 17.56 11.45
C GLY A 365 4.51 17.92 10.05
N MET A 366 5.22 19.04 9.93
CA MET A 366 5.78 19.54 8.68
C MET A 366 7.30 19.61 8.79
N VAL A 367 7.97 19.46 7.66
CA VAL A 367 9.39 19.70 7.49
C VAL A 367 9.55 20.76 6.41
N GLN A 368 10.23 21.85 6.75
CA GLN A 368 10.70 22.81 5.78
C GLN A 368 12.08 22.39 5.31
N LEU A 369 12.27 22.20 4.01
CA LEU A 369 13.54 21.90 3.36
C LEU A 369 14.02 23.14 2.58
N ARG A 370 15.31 23.47 2.67
CA ARG A 370 15.92 24.62 1.98
C ARG A 370 17.30 24.31 1.45
N GLY A 371 17.65 25.02 0.38
CA GLY A 371 18.95 24.95 -0.28
C GLY A 371 18.91 24.01 -1.49
N PRO A 372 19.92 24.12 -2.36
CA PRO A 372 19.99 23.34 -3.57
C PRO A 372 20.16 21.86 -3.24
N GLY A 373 19.38 21.01 -3.89
CA GLY A 373 19.48 19.56 -3.74
C GLY A 373 18.19 18.84 -4.10
N THR A 374 18.24 17.51 -4.07
CA THR A 374 17.09 16.66 -4.36
C THR A 374 16.55 16.02 -3.09
N LEU A 375 15.23 16.06 -2.91
CA LEU A 375 14.53 15.26 -1.93
C LEU A 375 13.70 14.16 -2.59
N VAL A 376 13.35 13.15 -1.81
CA VAL A 376 12.48 12.05 -2.18
C VAL A 376 11.23 12.13 -1.32
N ALA A 377 10.07 12.19 -1.95
CA ALA A 377 8.77 12.14 -1.30
C ALA A 377 8.07 10.82 -1.65
N ARG A 378 7.41 10.22 -0.66
CA ARG A 378 6.54 9.06 -0.82
C ARG A 378 5.09 9.54 -0.95
N LEU A 379 4.55 9.44 -2.15
CA LEU A 379 3.27 10.04 -2.49
C LEU A 379 2.29 9.00 -3.04
N ARG A 380 1.00 9.35 -3.07
CA ARG A 380 -0.04 8.57 -3.74
C ARG A 380 -0.57 9.40 -4.90
N ALA A 381 -0.81 8.77 -6.06
CA ALA A 381 -1.36 9.43 -7.23
C ALA A 381 -2.92 9.49 -7.20
N PRO A 382 -3.55 10.49 -7.81
CA PRO A 382 -2.94 11.60 -8.55
C PRO A 382 -2.49 12.75 -7.63
N LEU A 383 -1.48 13.50 -8.09
CA LEU A 383 -0.97 14.72 -7.45
C LEU A 383 -1.61 15.95 -8.08
N LEU A 384 -2.05 16.89 -7.25
CA LEU A 384 -2.63 18.16 -7.67
C LEU A 384 -1.84 19.33 -7.07
N ALA A 385 -1.86 20.46 -7.76
CA ALA A 385 -1.26 21.71 -7.29
C ALA A 385 -2.31 22.82 -7.37
N LEU A 386 -2.47 23.56 -6.28
CA LEU A 386 -3.37 24.70 -6.19
C LEU A 386 -2.57 25.99 -6.04
N ASP A 387 -2.76 26.90 -6.99
CA ASP A 387 -2.21 28.25 -6.96
C ASP A 387 -2.94 29.12 -5.92
N VAL A 388 -2.22 29.65 -4.96
CA VAL A 388 -2.71 30.57 -3.93
C VAL A 388 -2.19 31.96 -4.27
N ARG A 389 -3.13 32.90 -4.49
CA ARG A 389 -2.83 34.26 -4.93
C ARG A 389 -3.11 35.26 -3.83
N GLU A 390 -2.36 36.35 -3.85
CA GLU A 390 -2.56 37.46 -2.94
C GLU A 390 -4.00 37.97 -3.02
N GLY A 391 -4.62 38.22 -1.85
CA GLY A 391 -6.02 38.65 -1.75
C GLY A 391 -7.07 37.54 -1.91
N LYS A 392 -6.70 36.30 -2.24
CA LYS A 392 -7.62 35.16 -2.34
C LYS A 392 -7.16 33.97 -1.49
N SER A 393 -7.81 33.79 -0.35
CA SER A 393 -7.58 32.63 0.51
C SER A 393 -8.24 31.37 -0.04
N SER A 394 -7.57 30.23 0.15
CA SER A 394 -8.09 28.91 -0.22
C SER A 394 -8.23 28.03 1.00
N ALA A 395 -9.44 27.54 1.26
CA ALA A 395 -9.71 26.59 2.34
C ALA A 395 -9.57 25.15 1.82
N LEU A 396 -8.75 24.35 2.49
CA LEU A 396 -8.39 23.00 2.08
C LEU A 396 -8.54 22.02 3.24
N HIS A 397 -8.98 20.80 2.95
CA HIS A 397 -9.06 19.74 3.94
C HIS A 397 -7.64 19.30 4.34
N ALA A 398 -7.30 19.39 5.63
CA ALA A 398 -5.94 19.22 6.14
C ALA A 398 -5.29 17.87 5.73
N PRO A 399 -5.99 16.71 5.81
CA PRO A 399 -5.45 15.44 5.34
C PRO A 399 -5.06 15.40 3.85
N SER A 400 -5.69 16.21 3.01
CA SER A 400 -5.42 16.26 1.57
C SER A 400 -4.19 17.11 1.24
N VAL A 401 -3.71 17.94 2.17
CA VAL A 401 -2.51 18.76 1.97
C VAL A 401 -1.26 17.90 2.12
N LEU A 402 -0.36 17.98 1.14
CA LEU A 402 0.93 17.30 1.14
C LEU A 402 2.06 18.24 1.55
N GLY A 403 1.98 19.51 1.14
CA GLY A 403 3.02 20.50 1.31
C GLY A 403 2.71 21.80 0.58
N TRP A 404 3.60 22.78 0.64
CA TRP A 404 3.49 24.03 -0.11
C TRP A 404 4.84 24.69 -0.38
N MET A 405 4.85 25.57 -1.36
CA MET A 405 5.96 26.45 -1.72
C MET A 405 5.47 27.90 -1.76
N GLY A 406 6.38 28.85 -1.66
CA GLY A 406 6.08 30.27 -1.65
C GLY A 406 5.75 30.84 -0.28
N ARG A 407 5.31 32.09 -0.29
CA ARG A 407 4.96 32.89 0.90
C ARG A 407 3.52 32.60 1.32
N VAL A 408 3.22 31.32 1.54
CA VAL A 408 1.90 30.85 1.94
C VAL A 408 1.86 30.58 3.43
N ILE A 409 0.82 31.08 4.09
CA ILE A 409 0.62 30.95 5.54
C ILE A 409 -0.62 30.09 5.79
N PRO A 410 -0.48 28.91 6.41
CA PRO A 410 -1.61 28.10 6.84
C PRO A 410 -2.19 28.60 8.17
N ARG A 411 -3.52 28.65 8.27
CA ARG A 411 -4.27 28.97 9.49
C ARG A 411 -5.43 27.99 9.66
N ALA A 412 -5.71 27.53 10.86
CA ALA A 412 -6.90 26.72 11.12
C ALA A 412 -8.17 27.47 10.67
N LEU A 413 -9.07 26.80 9.94
CA LEU A 413 -10.41 27.32 9.69
C LEU A 413 -11.31 26.90 10.86
N PRO A 414 -11.87 27.84 11.64
CA PRO A 414 -12.79 27.48 12.71
C PRO A 414 -14.08 26.89 12.12
N PRO A 415 -14.73 25.93 12.78
CA PRO A 415 -15.97 25.32 12.29
C PRO A 415 -17.09 26.34 12.01
N SER A 416 -17.11 27.47 12.72
CA SER A 416 -18.05 28.57 12.51
C SER A 416 -17.92 29.25 11.14
N GLU A 417 -16.73 29.21 10.54
CA GLU A 417 -16.43 29.79 9.22
C GLU A 417 -16.43 28.71 8.12
N ALA A 418 -16.43 27.43 8.49
CA ALA A 418 -16.41 26.33 7.55
C ALA A 418 -17.80 26.04 6.96
N LEU A 419 -17.83 25.70 5.66
CA LEU A 419 -19.07 25.32 4.98
C LEU A 419 -19.72 24.13 5.69
N GLY A 420 -20.95 24.33 6.20
CA GLY A 420 -21.70 23.30 6.92
C GLY A 420 -21.06 22.87 8.25
N GLY A 421 -20.17 23.67 8.84
CA GLY A 421 -19.47 23.29 10.07
C GLY A 421 -18.40 22.22 9.88
N ALA A 422 -17.93 22.03 8.64
CA ALA A 422 -16.94 21.01 8.32
C ALA A 422 -15.65 21.20 9.14
N ARG A 423 -15.17 20.10 9.71
CA ARG A 423 -13.96 20.07 10.54
C ARG A 423 -12.72 19.80 9.69
N SER A 424 -11.57 20.07 10.28
CA SER A 424 -10.26 19.77 9.69
C SER A 424 -9.91 20.50 8.40
N PHE A 425 -10.30 21.78 8.31
CA PHE A 425 -9.91 22.67 7.22
C PHE A 425 -8.80 23.64 7.63
N VAL A 426 -7.95 23.95 6.66
CA VAL A 426 -6.85 24.92 6.76
C VAL A 426 -7.04 25.97 5.69
N VAL A 427 -6.97 27.23 6.08
CA VAL A 427 -6.95 28.36 5.17
C VAL A 427 -5.50 28.65 4.80
N PHE A 428 -5.22 28.69 3.51
CA PHE A 428 -3.96 29.16 2.96
C PHE A 428 -4.15 30.56 2.40
N SER A 429 -3.29 31.48 2.81
CA SER A 429 -3.26 32.88 2.34
C SER A 429 -1.84 33.29 1.99
N GLY A 430 -1.69 34.19 1.01
CA GLY A 430 -0.40 34.67 0.54
C GLY A 430 -0.21 34.39 -0.94
N GLU A 431 1.01 34.12 -1.35
CA GLU A 431 1.38 33.86 -2.75
C GLU A 431 2.26 32.61 -2.83
N GLY A 432 1.81 31.61 -3.58
CA GLY A 432 2.56 30.37 -3.77
C GLY A 432 1.68 29.21 -4.20
N THR A 433 2.17 27.99 -4.05
CA THR A 433 1.49 26.78 -4.52
C THR A 433 1.33 25.78 -3.38
N VAL A 434 0.13 25.23 -3.21
CA VAL A 434 -0.16 24.15 -2.27
C VAL A 434 -0.29 22.83 -3.02
N LEU A 435 0.45 21.82 -2.57
CA LEU A 435 0.44 20.46 -3.12
C LEU A 435 -0.60 19.61 -2.41
N LEU A 436 -1.39 18.87 -3.18
CA LEU A 436 -2.56 18.13 -2.70
C LEU A 436 -2.56 16.69 -3.23
N HIS A 437 -3.10 15.77 -2.42
CA HIS A 437 -3.53 14.46 -2.92
C HIS A 437 -4.90 14.60 -3.61
N GLY A 438 -5.05 14.01 -4.80
CA GLY A 438 -6.26 14.15 -5.61
C GLY A 438 -7.36 13.12 -5.37
N ARG A 439 -7.31 12.33 -4.29
CA ARG A 439 -8.39 11.41 -3.89
C ARG A 439 -9.05 11.81 -2.58
#